data_AF-A0A2T6KAU7-F1
#
_entry.id   AF-A0A2T6KAU7-F1
#
_cell.length_a   1.000
_cell.length_b   1.000
_cell.length_c   1.000
_cell.angle_alpha   90.00
_cell.angle_beta   90.00
_cell.angle_gamma   90.00
#
_symmetry.space_group_name_H-M   'P 1'
#
loop_
_entity.id
_entity.type
_entity.pdbx_description
1 polymer ?
#
loop_
_entity_poly.entity_id
_entity_poly.type
_entity_poly.pdbx_seq_one_letter_code
_entity_poly.pdbx_strand_id
1 'polypeptide(L)'
;MSESLYTLVKQSKTDNNSLEIVIDLFSPKIDRSLQQTKLQYREDLSQELKMKLLDCIRNYEVENTPGYFQMLDILEEQGIQYYQGG
;
A
#
# COMPACT_ATOMS: atom_id res chain seq x y z
N MET A 1 21.57 5.47 -6.79
CA MET A 1 20.70 4.29 -6.97
C MET A 1 19.33 4.71 -6.51
N SER A 2 18.27 4.46 -7.29
CA SER A 2 16.90 4.67 -6.80
C SER A 2 16.62 3.64 -5.71
N GLU A 3 16.18 4.08 -4.53
CA GLU A 3 15.75 3.16 -3.48
C GLU A 3 14.55 2.33 -3.94
N SER A 4 14.45 1.10 -3.45
CA SER A 4 13.31 0.24 -3.77
C SER A 4 12.04 0.75 -3.08
N LEU A 5 10.86 0.50 -3.65
CA LEU A 5 9.59 0.83 -2.99
C LEU A 5 9.49 0.22 -1.58
N TYR A 6 10.00 -1.00 -1.40
CA TYR A 6 10.07 -1.65 -0.09
C TYR A 6 10.85 -0.80 0.92
N THR A 7 12.05 -0.35 0.54
CA THR A 7 12.92 0.46 1.39
C THR A 7 12.26 1.79 1.73
N LEU A 8 11.68 2.46 0.72
CA LEU A 8 11.00 3.73 0.89
C LEU A 8 9.80 3.61 1.83
N VAL A 9 8.95 2.60 1.67
CA VAL A 9 7.79 2.35 2.55
C VAL A 9 8.25 2.09 3.99
N LYS A 10 9.34 1.35 4.19
CA LYS A 10 9.91 1.10 5.53
C LYS A 10 10.41 2.39 6.19
N GLN A 11 11.14 3.23 5.46
CA GLN A 11 11.64 4.53 5.96
C GLN A 11 10.51 5.54 6.20
N SER A 12 9.46 5.48 5.37
CA SER A 12 8.29 6.37 5.43
C SER A 12 7.55 6.31 6.77
N LYS A 13 7.82 5.32 7.63
CA LYS A 13 7.27 5.28 9.00
C LYS A 13 7.71 6.45 9.86
N THR A 14 8.89 7.00 9.61
CA THR A 14 9.45 8.10 10.40
C THR A 14 9.97 9.25 9.55
N ASP A 15 10.36 8.98 8.30
CA ASP A 15 10.87 10.00 7.38
C ASP A 15 9.78 10.53 6.45
N ASN A 16 9.57 11.84 6.48
CA ASN A 16 8.59 12.51 5.63
C ASN A 16 9.05 12.60 4.17
N ASN A 17 10.36 12.63 3.90
CA ASN A 17 10.86 12.70 2.52
C ASN A 17 10.60 11.38 1.79
N SER A 18 10.95 10.24 2.40
CA SER A 18 10.59 8.93 1.84
C SER A 18 9.08 8.77 1.68
N LEU A 19 8.28 9.29 2.63
CA LEU A 19 6.81 9.25 2.52
C LEU A 19 6.31 10.03 1.30
N GLU A 20 6.81 11.25 1.08
CA GLU A 20 6.45 12.07 -0.07
C GLU A 20 6.79 11.37 -1.39
N ILE A 21 7.99 10.78 -1.49
CA ILE A 21 8.40 10.01 -2.65
C ILE A 21 7.45 8.82 -2.90
N VAL A 22 7.05 8.10 -1.85
CA VAL A 22 6.08 6.99 -2.01
C VAL A 22 4.74 7.52 -2.51
N ILE A 23 4.20 8.59 -1.93
CA ILE A 23 2.94 9.19 -2.37
C ILE A 23 3.01 9.59 -3.85
N ASP A 24 4.12 10.19 -4.27
CA ASP A 24 4.34 10.59 -5.66
C ASP A 24 4.42 9.40 -6.63
N LEU A 25 5.01 8.28 -6.20
CA LEU A 25 5.00 7.04 -6.98
C LEU A 25 3.58 6.50 -7.23
N PHE A 26 2.63 6.80 -6.35
CA PHE A 26 1.23 6.41 -6.51
C PHE A 26 0.38 7.44 -7.27
N SER A 27 0.84 8.68 -7.44
CA SER A 27 0.12 9.74 -8.16
C SER A 27 -0.41 9.31 -9.54
N PRO A 28 0.34 8.60 -10.41
CA PRO A 28 -0.19 8.17 -11.71
C PRO A 28 -1.42 7.25 -11.62
N LYS A 29 -1.52 6.43 -10.57
CA LYS A 29 -2.70 5.57 -10.34
C LYS A 29 -3.88 6.36 -9.78
N ILE A 30 -3.62 7.32 -8.90
CA ILE A 30 -4.63 8.21 -8.35
C ILE A 30 -5.24 9.03 -9.50
N ASP A 31 -4.41 9.68 -10.30
CA ASP A 31 -4.85 10.52 -11.42
C ASP A 31 -5.69 9.76 -12.43
N ARG A 32 -5.26 8.53 -12.78
CA ARG A 32 -6.04 7.66 -13.67
C ARG A 32 -7.41 7.31 -13.09
N SER A 33 -7.50 7.07 -11.79
CA SER A 33 -8.77 6.74 -11.11
C SER A 33 -9.70 7.96 -11.05
N LEU A 34 -9.15 9.16 -10.83
CA LEU A 34 -9.91 10.42 -10.79
C LEU A 34 -10.56 10.80 -12.13
N GLN A 35 -10.12 10.23 -13.25
CA GLN A 35 -10.76 10.44 -14.56
C GLN A 35 -12.23 9.98 -14.55
N GLN A 36 -12.60 9.03 -13.69
CA GLN A 36 -13.97 8.53 -13.51
C GLN A 36 -14.84 9.45 -12.63
N THR A 37 -14.27 10.54 -12.10
CA THR A 37 -14.95 11.51 -11.23
C THR A 37 -15.23 12.81 -11.98
N LYS A 38 -16.29 13.53 -11.60
CA LYS A 38 -16.60 14.87 -12.15
C LYS A 38 -15.48 15.86 -11.80
N LEU A 39 -15.13 16.72 -12.75
CA LEU A 39 -13.98 17.63 -12.67
C LEU A 39 -13.93 18.43 -11.35
N GLN A 40 -15.07 18.98 -10.92
CA GLN A 40 -15.18 19.80 -9.71
C GLN A 40 -14.84 19.07 -8.39
N TYR A 41 -14.87 17.74 -8.38
CA TYR A 41 -14.58 16.93 -7.18
C TYR A 41 -13.20 16.26 -7.25
N ARG A 42 -12.48 16.37 -8.38
CA ARG A 42 -11.23 15.63 -8.58
C ARG A 42 -10.12 16.07 -7.63
N GLU A 43 -10.00 17.37 -7.40
CA GLU A 43 -8.96 17.91 -6.52
C GLU A 43 -9.17 17.48 -5.07
N ASP A 44 -10.38 17.66 -4.55
CA ASP A 44 -10.76 17.26 -3.19
C ASP A 44 -10.58 15.74 -2.98
N LEU A 45 -11.10 14.93 -3.92
CA LEU A 45 -10.92 13.48 -3.88
C LEU A 45 -9.46 13.06 -4.01
N SER A 46 -8.64 13.79 -4.79
CA SER A 46 -7.19 13.54 -4.87
C SER A 46 -6.53 13.70 -3.50
N GLN A 47 -6.85 14.79 -2.80
CA GLN A 47 -6.30 15.02 -1.46
C GLN A 47 -6.76 13.95 -0.47
N GLU A 48 -8.04 13.58 -0.48
CA GLU A 48 -8.56 12.54 0.41
C GLU A 48 -7.86 11.19 0.16
N LEU A 49 -7.66 10.81 -1.11
CA LEU A 49 -6.94 9.58 -1.46
C LEU A 49 -5.48 9.61 -1.00
N LYS A 50 -4.79 10.75 -1.14
CA LYS A 50 -3.41 10.92 -0.66
C LYS A 50 -3.31 10.84 0.86
N MET A 51 -4.27 11.41 1.59
CA MET A 51 -4.34 11.31 3.05
C MET A 51 -4.56 9.85 3.49
N LYS A 52 -5.50 9.13 2.87
CA LYS A 52 -5.71 7.70 3.16
C LYS A 52 -4.48 6.86 2.85
N LEU A 53 -3.79 7.17 1.75
CA LEU A 53 -2.55 6.49 1.38
C LEU A 53 -1.45 6.73 2.43
N LEU A 54 -1.30 7.96 2.90
CA LEU A 54 -0.38 8.32 3.98
C LEU A 54 -0.67 7.49 5.25
N ASP A 55 -1.93 7.43 5.66
CA ASP A 55 -2.35 6.65 6.82
C ASP A 55 -2.04 5.16 6.63
N CYS A 56 -2.33 4.61 5.46
CA CYS A 56 -1.98 3.22 5.14
C CYS A 56 -0.47 2.98 5.25
N ILE A 57 0.37 3.82 4.65
CA ILE A 57 1.83 3.66 4.64
C ILE A 57 2.39 3.71 6.06
N ARG A 58 1.92 4.66 6.89
CA ARG A 58 2.40 4.82 8.27
C ARG A 58 2.03 3.63 9.16
N ASN A 59 0.82 3.11 8.97
CA ASN A 59 0.31 2.01 9.79
C ASN A 59 0.63 0.62 9.23
N TYR A 60 1.11 0.52 7.99
CA TYR A 60 1.44 -0.77 7.39
C TYR A 60 2.67 -1.41 8.05
N GLU A 61 2.54 -2.67 8.48
CA GLU A 61 3.61 -3.43 9.11
C GLU A 61 4.22 -4.43 8.13
N VAL A 62 5.13 -3.94 7.28
CA VAL A 62 5.83 -4.75 6.28
C VAL A 62 6.50 -5.97 6.90
N GLU A 63 7.15 -5.79 8.06
CA GLU A 63 7.95 -6.83 8.72
C GLU A 63 7.10 -7.92 9.39
N ASN A 64 5.84 -7.62 9.72
CA ASN A 64 4.90 -8.55 10.35
C ASN A 64 3.93 -9.19 9.34
N THR A 65 4.09 -8.88 8.05
CA THR A 65 3.25 -9.46 6.99
C THR A 65 3.84 -10.80 6.56
N PRO A 66 3.13 -11.93 6.75
CA PRO A 66 3.65 -13.23 6.36
C PRO A 66 3.81 -13.33 4.84
N GLY A 67 4.92 -13.92 4.40
CA GLY A 67 5.09 -14.31 3.01
C GLY A 67 4.08 -15.40 2.62
N TYR A 68 3.89 -15.63 1.32
CA TYR A 68 2.87 -16.58 0.82
C TYR A 68 2.93 -17.95 1.49
N PHE A 69 4.11 -18.58 1.60
CA PHE A 69 4.25 -19.89 2.23
C PHE A 69 4.05 -19.84 3.75
N GLN A 70 4.58 -18.82 4.43
CA GLN A 70 4.34 -18.63 5.86
C GLN A 70 2.85 -18.43 6.16
N MET A 71 2.13 -17.77 5.26
CA MET A 71 0.69 -17.58 5.36
C MET A 71 -0.02 -18.94 5.27
N LEU A 72 0.37 -19.83 4.34
CA LEU A 72 -0.17 -21.18 4.27
C LEU A 72 0.07 -21.97 5.56
N ASP A 73 1.29 -21.95 6.09
CA ASP A 73 1.64 -22.63 7.35
C ASP A 73 0.75 -22.14 8.52
N ILE A 74 0.59 -20.81 8.67
CA ILE A 74 -0.26 -20.19 9.70
C ILE A 74 -1.72 -20.66 9.57
N LEU A 75 -2.22 -20.79 8.34
CA LEU A 75 -3.60 -21.15 8.11
C LEU A 75 -3.87 -22.64 8.33
N GLU A 76 -2.90 -23.50 8.00
CA GLU A 76 -2.91 -24.92 8.36
C GLU A 76 -2.94 -25.09 9.88
N GLU A 77 -2.12 -24.33 10.62
CA GLU A 77 -2.12 -24.31 12.10
C GLU A 77 -3.48 -23.86 12.68
N GLN A 78 -4.20 -22.96 11.98
CA GLN A 78 -5.53 -22.50 12.36
C GLN A 78 -6.66 -23.45 11.94
N GLY A 79 -6.34 -24.61 11.35
CA GLY A 79 -7.32 -25.60 10.91
C GLY A 79 -8.12 -25.19 9.67
N ILE A 80 -7.68 -24.16 8.95
CA ILE A 80 -8.30 -23.70 7.70
C ILE A 80 -7.71 -24.53 6.56
N GLN A 81 -8.50 -25.47 6.05
CA GLN A 81 -8.09 -26.37 4.96
C GLN A 81 -8.06 -25.62 3.62
N TYR A 82 -6.88 -25.43 3.05
CA TYR A 82 -6.72 -25.01 1.65
C TYR A 82 -6.92 -26.21 0.73
N TYR A 83 -8.07 -26.29 0.05
CA TYR A 83 -8.25 -27.25 -1.05
C TYR A 83 -7.34 -26.85 -2.21
N GLN A 84 -6.24 -27.58 -2.39
CA GLN A 84 -5.55 -27.61 -3.67
C GLN A 84 -6.39 -28.43 -4.64
N GLY A 85 -7.09 -27.75 -5.56
CA GLY A 85 -7.66 -28.40 -6.73
C GLY A 85 -6.54 -29.04 -7.54
N GLY A 86 -6.66 -30.34 -7.79
CA GLY A 86 -5.74 -31.12 -8.63
C GLY A 86 -5.85 -30.81 -10.12
#